data_AF-A0A7X9CL12-F1
#
_entry.id   AF-A0A7X9CL12-F1
#
_cell.length_a   1.000
_cell.length_b   1.000
_cell.length_c   1.000
_cell.angle_alpha   90.00
_cell.angle_beta   90.00
_cell.angle_gamma   90.00
#
_symmetry.space_group_name_H-M   'P 1'
#
loop_
_entity.id
_entity.type
_entity.pdbx_description
1 polymer ?
#
loop_
_entity_poly.entity_id
_entity_poly.type
_entity_poly.pdbx_seq_one_letter_code
_entity_poly.pdbx_strand_id
1 'polypeptide(L)'
;VLCACDLLNEGWDSPRTEVLFMARPTMSKTLYLQQLGRGMRLYEGKEYLMVFDFIDNANLFNMPYSLHRIFNIAEYRPGEYVVASEKQRQMDKDLFQKGEKPLVYLDFPIDVMDYELIELFNWQEEVKDMVSQIEFVRMVDVQRETIERYIREGKIKPDLEVPMGTNRTFKYFTEEKVYKYAKEFGWEIITPANMKDKFMDMVEVMDMSYSYKPVLLKAIFEHIDEKGRIRVEDIIDYFIDFYETRRLKGLPIEKKNSIYYKGNYNRKDVERNIFANPFKRFEDMNFIKRCKDIEYVELSKHIFKKLTKREIEWIIFHCDKSLEEYYNRPIFRK
;
A
#
# COMPACT_ATOMS: atom_id res chain seq x y z
N VAL A 1 6.22 8.38 -39.89
CA VAL A 1 5.81 7.61 -38.70
C VAL A 1 7.03 7.40 -37.83
N LEU A 2 6.97 7.79 -36.56
CA LEU A 2 8.04 7.57 -35.58
C LEU A 2 7.53 6.56 -34.55
N CYS A 3 8.24 5.44 -34.38
CA CYS A 3 7.95 4.43 -33.36
C CYS A 3 9.07 4.45 -32.32
N ALA A 4 8.71 4.41 -31.04
CA ALA A 4 9.67 4.47 -29.96
C ALA A 4 9.32 3.44 -28.86
N CYS A 5 10.29 2.60 -28.51
CA CYS A 5 10.27 1.78 -27.32
C CYS A 5 11.38 2.27 -26.38
N ASP A 6 10.99 2.77 -25.21
CA ASP A 6 11.84 3.27 -24.11
C ASP A 6 12.76 4.49 -24.39
N LEU A 7 13.39 4.58 -25.57
CA LEU A 7 14.49 5.52 -25.85
C LEU A 7 14.09 7.00 -26.04
N LEU A 8 12.80 7.29 -26.29
CA LEU A 8 12.29 8.65 -26.54
C LEU A 8 11.28 9.13 -25.48
N ASN A 9 11.26 8.50 -24.30
CA ASN A 9 10.50 9.04 -23.17
C ASN A 9 11.08 10.39 -22.69
N GLU A 10 12.36 10.65 -22.98
CA GLU A 10 13.06 11.90 -22.71
C GLU A 10 13.55 12.51 -24.05
N GLY A 11 13.13 13.73 -24.37
CA GLY A 11 13.76 14.53 -25.43
C GLY A 11 13.06 14.69 -26.79
N TRP A 12 12.08 13.84 -27.17
CA TRP A 12 11.35 14.07 -28.45
C TRP A 12 10.18 15.04 -28.27
N ASP A 13 10.23 16.14 -29.02
CA ASP A 13 9.25 17.21 -28.97
C ASP A 13 8.86 17.62 -30.40
N SER A 14 7.66 17.23 -30.82
CA SER A 14 7.12 17.57 -32.15
C SER A 14 5.69 18.11 -32.01
N PRO A 15 5.52 19.44 -31.93
CA PRO A 15 4.21 20.08 -31.86
C PRO A 15 3.32 19.78 -33.08
N ARG A 16 3.95 19.46 -34.23
CA ARG A 16 3.30 19.08 -35.50
C ARG A 16 2.59 17.72 -35.48
N THR A 17 2.69 16.96 -34.39
CA THR A 17 2.11 15.61 -34.31
C THR A 17 0.58 15.68 -34.36
N GLU A 18 -0.05 15.08 -35.36
CA GLU A 18 -1.52 15.03 -35.55
C GLU A 18 -2.15 13.69 -35.17
N VAL A 19 -1.38 12.60 -35.21
CA VAL A 19 -1.82 11.24 -34.86
C VAL A 19 -0.85 10.62 -33.87
N LEU A 20 -1.38 10.10 -32.76
CA LEU A 20 -0.64 9.44 -31.69
C LEU A 20 -1.17 8.02 -31.48
N PHE A 21 -0.30 7.03 -31.62
CA PHE A 21 -0.59 5.64 -31.27
C PHE A 21 0.01 5.32 -29.89
N MET A 22 -0.85 5.08 -28.90
CA MET A 22 -0.48 4.67 -27.56
C MET A 22 -0.64 3.16 -27.43
N ALA A 23 0.44 2.43 -27.74
CA ALA A 23 0.46 0.96 -27.70
C ALA A 23 1.16 0.38 -26.45
N ARG A 24 1.59 1.24 -25.52
CA ARG A 24 2.30 0.83 -24.31
C ARG A 24 1.33 0.67 -23.14
N PRO A 25 1.35 -0.48 -22.41
CA PRO A 25 0.62 -0.65 -21.17
C PRO A 25 1.22 0.20 -20.04
N THR A 26 0.83 1.48 -19.98
CA THR A 26 1.40 2.48 -19.07
C THR A 26 0.68 2.50 -17.72
N MET A 27 1.37 2.06 -16.67
CA MET A 27 0.82 1.95 -15.30
C MET A 27 0.93 3.24 -14.47
N SER A 28 1.65 4.26 -14.95
CA SER A 28 1.84 5.53 -14.23
C SER A 28 1.01 6.64 -14.86
N LYS A 29 0.13 7.27 -14.07
CA LYS A 29 -0.70 8.41 -14.49
C LYS A 29 0.17 9.53 -15.05
N THR A 30 1.26 9.83 -14.35
CA THR A 30 2.21 10.88 -14.71
C THR A 30 2.84 10.61 -16.06
N LEU A 31 3.32 9.37 -16.29
CA LEU A 31 3.95 9.01 -17.55
C LEU A 31 2.96 9.03 -18.72
N TYR A 32 1.74 8.55 -18.49
CA TYR A 32 0.68 8.58 -19.49
C TYR A 32 0.34 10.01 -19.93
N LEU A 33 0.12 10.91 -18.96
CA LEU A 33 -0.16 12.32 -19.21
C LEU A 33 0.99 13.03 -19.92
N GLN A 34 2.24 12.70 -19.57
CA GLN A 34 3.41 13.24 -20.25
C GLN A 34 3.47 12.81 -21.72
N GLN A 35 3.18 11.55 -22.03
CA GLN A 35 3.15 11.04 -23.40
C GLN A 35 2.04 11.70 -24.23
N LEU A 36 0.82 11.76 -23.67
CA LEU A 36 -0.31 12.45 -24.31
C LEU A 36 -0.01 13.93 -24.54
N GLY A 37 0.56 14.61 -23.53
CA GLY A 37 0.88 16.03 -23.56
C GLY A 37 1.88 16.43 -24.67
N ARG A 38 2.72 15.50 -25.15
CA ARG A 38 3.60 15.75 -26.31
C ARG A 38 2.80 15.97 -27.58
N GLY A 39 1.73 15.19 -27.77
CA GLY A 39 0.82 15.34 -28.89
C GLY A 39 -0.14 16.51 -28.73
N MET A 40 -0.45 16.97 -27.52
CA MET A 40 -1.45 18.04 -27.30
C MET A 40 -0.96 19.46 -27.59
N ARG A 41 0.31 19.65 -27.98
CA ARG A 41 0.86 20.97 -28.26
C ARG A 41 0.20 21.60 -29.47
N LEU A 42 -0.03 22.91 -29.39
CA LEU A 42 -0.57 23.73 -30.47
C LEU A 42 0.48 23.89 -31.58
N TYR A 43 0.01 23.86 -32.82
CA TYR A 43 0.82 24.07 -34.01
C TYR A 43 -0.04 24.69 -35.12
N GLU A 44 0.55 25.54 -35.95
CA GLU A 44 -0.18 26.20 -37.04
C GLU A 44 -0.70 25.18 -38.05
N GLY A 45 -2.00 25.24 -38.35
CA GLY A 45 -2.68 24.30 -39.26
C GLY A 45 -3.14 22.99 -38.61
N LYS A 46 -2.88 22.78 -37.31
CA LYS A 46 -3.34 21.61 -36.56
C LYS A 46 -4.64 21.91 -35.82
N GLU A 47 -5.72 21.25 -36.22
CA GLU A 47 -7.04 21.43 -35.61
C GLU A 47 -7.28 20.53 -34.39
N TYR A 48 -6.79 19.29 -34.45
CA TYR A 48 -6.97 18.29 -33.39
C TYR A 48 -5.77 17.33 -33.30
N LEU A 49 -5.73 16.55 -32.22
CA LEU A 49 -4.85 15.39 -32.08
C LEU A 49 -5.73 14.14 -32.08
N MET A 50 -5.49 13.25 -33.03
CA MET A 50 -6.11 11.92 -33.07
C MET A 50 -5.28 10.96 -32.22
N VAL A 51 -5.92 10.25 -31.29
CA VAL A 51 -5.24 9.30 -30.40
C VAL A 51 -5.86 7.91 -30.55
N PHE A 52 -5.02 6.94 -30.89
CA PHE A 52 -5.35 5.52 -30.88
C PHE A 52 -4.73 4.89 -29.64
N ASP A 53 -5.56 4.62 -28.64
CA ASP A 53 -5.14 4.01 -27.37
C ASP A 53 -5.43 2.51 -27.40
N PHE A 54 -4.39 1.69 -27.51
CA PHE A 54 -4.54 0.24 -27.53
C PHE A 54 -4.58 -0.29 -26.11
N ILE A 55 -5.76 -0.73 -25.70
CA ILE A 55 -6.00 -1.32 -24.38
C ILE A 55 -6.03 -2.83 -24.55
N ASP A 56 -5.07 -3.51 -23.91
CA ASP A 56 -5.06 -4.97 -23.87
C ASP A 56 -6.11 -5.47 -22.86
N ASN A 57 -6.94 -6.43 -23.29
CA ASN A 57 -7.96 -7.09 -22.46
C ASN A 57 -7.37 -8.27 -21.65
N ALA A 58 -6.12 -8.68 -21.90
CA ALA A 58 -5.56 -9.91 -21.38
C ALA A 58 -5.39 -9.96 -19.84
N ASN A 59 -5.51 -8.83 -19.13
CA ASN A 59 -5.55 -8.80 -17.66
C ASN A 59 -6.31 -7.58 -17.12
N LEU A 60 -7.62 -7.73 -16.93
CA LEU A 60 -8.53 -6.79 -16.22
C LEU A 60 -7.97 -6.29 -14.87
N PHE A 61 -7.03 -7.02 -14.28
CA PHE A 61 -6.48 -6.82 -12.95
C PHE A 61 -5.26 -5.89 -12.87
N ASN A 62 -4.59 -5.65 -14.00
CA ASN A 62 -3.39 -4.80 -14.08
C ASN A 62 -3.53 -3.80 -15.23
N MET A 63 -4.73 -3.23 -15.33
CA MET A 63 -5.12 -2.39 -16.47
C MET A 63 -4.29 -1.10 -16.49
N PRO A 64 -3.57 -0.83 -17.59
CA PRO A 64 -2.93 0.45 -17.87
C PRO A 64 -3.88 1.64 -17.70
N TYR A 65 -3.32 2.83 -17.53
CA TYR A 65 -4.08 4.04 -17.76
C TYR A 65 -4.53 4.10 -19.22
N SER A 66 -5.74 4.60 -19.42
CA SER A 66 -6.33 4.86 -20.72
C SER A 66 -6.99 6.23 -20.73
N LEU A 67 -7.34 6.75 -21.91
CA LEU A 67 -8.02 8.04 -22.05
C LEU A 67 -9.29 8.11 -21.19
N HIS A 68 -10.13 7.07 -21.25
CA HIS A 68 -11.38 6.97 -20.50
C HIS A 68 -11.16 7.07 -18.99
N ARG A 69 -10.09 6.45 -18.47
CA ARG A 69 -9.75 6.47 -17.03
C ARG A 69 -9.14 7.79 -16.58
N ILE A 70 -8.32 8.41 -17.42
CA ILE A 70 -7.69 9.70 -17.10
C ILE A 70 -8.74 10.82 -17.04
N PHE A 71 -9.72 10.78 -17.94
CA PHE A 71 -10.74 11.82 -18.09
C PHE A 71 -12.10 11.46 -17.48
N ASN A 72 -12.19 10.32 -16.79
CA ASN A 72 -13.40 9.78 -16.18
C ASN A 72 -14.61 9.71 -17.14
N ILE A 73 -14.39 9.11 -18.31
CA ILE A 73 -15.41 8.91 -19.34
C ILE A 73 -15.94 7.48 -19.20
N ALA A 74 -17.23 7.35 -18.88
CA ALA A 74 -17.86 6.07 -18.62
C ALA A 74 -18.22 5.27 -19.89
N GLU A 75 -18.52 5.96 -21.00
CA GLU A 75 -18.96 5.36 -22.25
C GLU A 75 -17.92 5.57 -23.35
N TYR A 76 -17.60 4.52 -24.11
CA TYR A 76 -16.84 4.65 -25.34
C TYR A 76 -17.77 4.96 -26.52
N ARG A 77 -17.46 6.01 -27.26
CA ARG A 77 -18.13 6.33 -28.53
C ARG A 77 -17.09 6.59 -29.63
N PRO A 78 -17.11 5.86 -30.76
CA PRO A 78 -16.15 6.06 -31.84
C PRO A 78 -16.12 7.50 -32.36
N GLY A 79 -14.93 8.10 -32.32
CA GLY A 79 -14.68 9.46 -32.81
C GLY A 79 -15.40 10.57 -32.06
N GLU A 80 -15.77 10.37 -30.79
CA GLU A 80 -16.24 11.43 -29.90
C GLU A 80 -15.06 12.25 -29.36
N TYR A 81 -15.29 13.53 -29.11
CA TYR A 81 -14.30 14.39 -28.45
C TYR A 81 -14.06 14.00 -26.99
N VAL A 82 -12.88 13.43 -26.71
CA VAL A 82 -12.40 13.13 -25.36
C VAL A 82 -12.09 14.41 -24.58
N VAL A 83 -11.47 15.42 -25.21
CA VAL A 83 -11.16 16.73 -24.62
C VAL A 83 -11.56 17.83 -25.59
N ALA A 84 -12.60 18.60 -25.24
CA ALA A 84 -13.09 19.74 -26.03
C ALA A 84 -13.92 20.69 -25.14
N SER A 85 -14.21 21.89 -25.66
CA SER A 85 -15.11 22.83 -24.99
C SER A 85 -16.53 22.27 -24.86
N GLU A 86 -17.30 22.72 -23.85
CA GLU A 86 -18.69 22.28 -23.66
C GLU A 86 -19.54 22.51 -24.91
N LYS A 87 -19.34 23.63 -25.61
CA LYS A 87 -20.03 23.96 -26.85
C LYS A 87 -19.74 22.95 -27.96
N GLN A 88 -18.48 22.53 -28.12
CA GLN A 88 -18.08 21.52 -29.11
C GLN A 88 -18.64 20.13 -28.76
N ARG A 89 -18.60 19.75 -27.48
CA ARG A 89 -19.18 18.48 -27.01
C ARG A 89 -20.69 18.43 -27.21
N GLN A 90 -21.41 19.52 -26.95
CA GLN A 90 -22.85 19.58 -27.20
C GLN A 90 -23.16 19.49 -28.70
N MET A 91 -22.40 20.20 -29.53
CA MET A 91 -22.54 20.14 -30.99
C MET A 91 -22.29 18.74 -31.54
N ASP A 92 -21.28 18.03 -31.05
CA ASP A 92 -20.99 16.63 -31.44
C ASP A 92 -22.16 15.71 -31.04
N LYS A 93 -22.67 15.83 -29.81
CA LYS A 93 -23.85 15.09 -29.34
C LYS A 93 -25.10 15.35 -30.19
N ASP A 94 -25.36 16.60 -30.55
CA ASP A 94 -26.51 16.99 -31.36
C ASP A 94 -26.41 16.46 -32.80
N LEU A 95 -25.20 16.40 -33.37
CA LEU A 95 -24.94 15.81 -34.70
C LEU A 95 -25.17 14.30 -34.70
N PHE A 96 -24.71 13.61 -33.66
CA PHE A 96 -24.97 12.18 -33.48
C PHE A 96 -26.45 11.86 -33.31
N GLN A 97 -27.20 12.65 -32.52
CA GLN A 97 -28.65 12.47 -32.37
C GLN A 97 -29.41 12.61 -33.68
N LYS A 98 -28.88 13.41 -34.62
CA LYS A 98 -29.44 13.60 -35.96
C LYS A 98 -28.96 12.57 -36.98
N GLY A 99 -28.01 11.70 -36.64
CA GLY A 99 -27.40 10.74 -37.57
C GLY A 99 -26.49 11.38 -38.62
N GLU A 100 -26.14 12.65 -38.47
CA GLU A 100 -25.39 13.45 -39.44
C GLU A 100 -23.93 13.61 -38.97
N LYS A 101 -23.15 12.52 -38.93
CA LYS A 101 -21.70 12.67 -38.84
C LYS A 101 -21.13 13.00 -40.22
N PRO A 102 -20.36 14.08 -40.40
CA PRO A 102 -19.73 14.37 -41.68
C PRO A 102 -18.82 13.21 -42.10
N LEU A 103 -19.02 12.70 -43.32
CA LEU A 103 -18.15 11.72 -43.99
C LEU A 103 -16.65 12.10 -43.98
N VAL A 104 -16.35 13.39 -43.76
CA VAL A 104 -14.98 13.95 -43.66
C VAL A 104 -14.17 13.35 -42.50
N TYR A 105 -14.81 12.79 -41.47
CA TYR A 105 -14.12 12.14 -40.35
C TYR A 105 -13.96 10.62 -40.50
N LEU A 106 -14.47 10.00 -41.58
CA LEU A 106 -14.55 8.54 -41.72
C LEU A 106 -13.43 7.89 -42.54
N ASP A 107 -12.46 8.65 -43.04
CA ASP A 107 -11.21 8.08 -43.60
C ASP A 107 -10.23 7.69 -42.47
N PHE A 108 -10.74 7.00 -41.44
CA PHE A 108 -9.86 6.27 -40.54
C PHE A 108 -9.28 5.10 -41.33
N PRO A 109 -7.95 4.90 -41.38
CA PRO A 109 -7.34 3.75 -42.04
C PRO A 109 -7.50 2.49 -41.17
N ILE A 110 -8.69 2.27 -40.62
CA ILE A 110 -9.04 1.17 -39.73
C ILE A 110 -10.33 0.56 -40.27
N ASP A 111 -10.20 -0.66 -40.78
CA ASP A 111 -11.34 -1.50 -41.14
C ASP A 111 -11.74 -2.30 -39.89
N VAL A 112 -12.95 -2.07 -39.38
CA VAL A 112 -13.44 -2.71 -38.15
C VAL A 112 -14.32 -3.89 -38.54
N MET A 113 -13.85 -5.10 -38.22
CA MET A 113 -14.54 -6.34 -38.58
C MET A 113 -15.67 -6.72 -37.61
N ASP A 114 -15.55 -6.38 -36.33
CA ASP A 114 -16.50 -6.75 -35.27
C ASP A 114 -16.40 -5.78 -34.08
N TYR A 115 -17.48 -5.71 -33.29
CA TYR A 115 -17.56 -4.92 -32.05
C TYR A 115 -17.95 -5.82 -30.88
N GLU A 116 -17.12 -5.86 -29.84
CA GLU A 116 -17.45 -6.48 -28.56
C GLU A 116 -17.58 -5.40 -27.49
N LEU A 117 -18.66 -5.45 -26.71
CA LEU A 117 -18.86 -4.52 -25.60
C LEU A 117 -18.03 -4.99 -24.40
N ILE A 118 -16.98 -4.24 -24.07
CA ILE A 118 -16.10 -4.52 -22.92
C ILE A 118 -16.43 -3.53 -21.81
N GLU A 119 -16.86 -4.03 -20.65
CA GLU A 119 -16.97 -3.21 -19.45
C GLU A 119 -15.57 -2.81 -18.96
N LEU A 120 -15.26 -1.52 -19.07
CA LEU A 120 -14.03 -0.93 -18.53
C LEU A 120 -14.18 -0.80 -16.99
N PHE A 121 -14.22 -1.94 -16.30
CA PHE A 121 -14.43 -2.02 -14.85
C PHE A 121 -13.50 -1.06 -14.08
N ASN A 122 -14.09 -0.11 -13.34
CA ASN A 122 -13.39 0.89 -12.53
C ASN A 122 -13.66 0.66 -11.03
N TRP A 123 -13.23 -0.50 -10.52
CA TRP A 123 -13.37 -0.86 -9.10
C TRP A 123 -12.83 0.20 -8.13
N GLN A 124 -11.95 1.11 -8.57
CA GLN A 124 -11.40 2.18 -7.75
C GLN A 124 -12.46 3.17 -7.25
N GLU A 125 -13.51 3.41 -8.04
CA GLU A 125 -14.63 4.25 -7.58
C GLU A 125 -15.52 3.49 -6.58
N GLU A 126 -15.77 2.20 -6.82
CA GLU A 126 -16.60 1.37 -5.94
C GLU A 126 -15.96 1.14 -4.55
N VAL A 127 -14.62 1.04 -4.48
CA VAL A 127 -13.92 0.82 -3.20
C VAL A 127 -13.57 2.09 -2.45
N LYS A 128 -13.85 3.28 -3.00
CA LYS A 128 -13.40 4.55 -2.43
C LYS A 128 -13.87 4.75 -0.99
N ASP A 129 -15.07 4.29 -0.68
CA ASP A 129 -15.70 4.38 0.64
C ASP A 129 -15.68 3.04 1.40
N MET A 130 -14.91 2.06 0.91
CA MET A 130 -14.76 0.75 1.55
C MET A 130 -13.50 0.64 2.39
N VAL A 131 -13.56 -0.18 3.43
CA VAL A 131 -12.43 -0.49 4.30
C VAL A 131 -11.63 -1.64 3.71
N SER A 132 -10.35 -1.41 3.42
CA SER A 132 -9.45 -2.48 2.96
C SER A 132 -9.14 -3.48 4.08
N GLN A 133 -8.72 -4.70 3.75
CA GLN A 133 -8.28 -5.69 4.75
C GLN A 133 -7.20 -5.13 5.70
N ILE A 134 -6.28 -4.30 5.20
CA ILE A 134 -5.22 -3.68 6.02
C ILE A 134 -5.81 -2.66 7.00
N GLU A 135 -6.78 -1.87 6.57
CA GLU A 135 -7.47 -0.93 7.45
C GLU A 135 -8.35 -1.65 8.47
N PHE A 136 -9.01 -2.74 8.07
CA PHE A 136 -9.76 -3.58 9.01
C PHE A 136 -8.82 -4.06 10.13
N VAL A 137 -7.65 -4.61 9.80
CA VAL A 137 -6.65 -5.01 10.81
C VAL A 137 -6.26 -3.85 11.75
N ARG A 138 -6.17 -2.63 11.23
CA ARG A 138 -5.82 -1.43 12.03
C ARG A 138 -6.97 -0.93 12.90
N MET A 139 -8.22 -1.25 12.56
CA MET A 139 -9.40 -0.80 13.27
C MET A 139 -9.72 -1.67 14.48
N VAL A 140 -9.21 -2.90 14.57
CA VAL A 140 -9.54 -3.84 15.65
C VAL A 140 -8.32 -4.23 16.47
N ASP A 141 -8.53 -4.59 17.73
CA ASP A 141 -7.48 -4.99 18.67
C ASP A 141 -6.99 -6.44 18.50
N VAL A 142 -7.12 -7.00 17.30
CA VAL A 142 -6.69 -8.37 17.00
C VAL A 142 -5.57 -8.45 15.98
N GLN A 143 -4.81 -9.54 16.07
CA GLN A 143 -3.69 -9.81 15.18
C GLN A 143 -4.17 -10.07 13.75
N ARG A 144 -3.36 -9.62 12.79
CA ARG A 144 -3.57 -9.82 11.35
C ARG A 144 -3.81 -11.28 10.99
N GLU A 145 -3.04 -12.19 11.58
CA GLU A 145 -3.11 -13.62 11.34
C GLU A 145 -4.47 -14.21 11.76
N THR A 146 -5.09 -13.65 12.80
CA THR A 146 -6.44 -14.07 13.25
C THR A 146 -7.49 -13.70 12.20
N ILE A 147 -7.44 -12.48 11.66
CA ILE A 147 -8.36 -12.03 10.61
C ILE A 147 -8.13 -12.84 9.33
N GLU A 148 -6.87 -13.03 8.92
CA GLU A 148 -6.53 -13.85 7.75
C GLU A 148 -7.03 -15.30 7.89
N ARG A 149 -6.91 -15.87 9.09
CA ARG A 149 -7.46 -17.20 9.40
C ARG A 149 -8.99 -17.21 9.31
N TYR A 150 -9.67 -16.23 9.89
CA TYR A 150 -11.14 -16.17 9.88
C TYR A 150 -11.72 -15.95 8.48
N ILE A 151 -11.01 -15.21 7.62
CA ILE A 151 -11.34 -15.10 6.19
C ILE A 151 -11.19 -16.46 5.51
N ARG A 152 -10.08 -17.18 5.76
CA ARG A 152 -9.83 -18.52 5.17
C ARG A 152 -10.85 -19.56 5.63
N GLU A 153 -11.27 -19.49 6.89
CA GLU A 153 -12.31 -20.34 7.49
C GLU A 153 -13.73 -19.93 7.08
N GLY A 154 -13.89 -18.83 6.33
CA GLY A 154 -15.20 -18.33 5.86
C GLY A 154 -16.06 -17.67 6.95
N LYS A 155 -15.50 -17.42 8.14
CA LYS A 155 -16.15 -16.71 9.26
C LYS A 155 -16.30 -15.22 8.98
N ILE A 156 -15.32 -14.64 8.29
CA ILE A 156 -15.35 -13.26 7.79
C ILE A 156 -15.44 -13.31 6.28
N LYS A 157 -16.43 -12.63 5.71
CA LYS A 157 -16.65 -12.57 4.26
C LYS A 157 -16.51 -11.13 3.78
N PRO A 158 -15.58 -10.85 2.84
CA PRO A 158 -15.49 -9.54 2.22
C PRO A 158 -16.73 -9.24 1.39
N ASP A 159 -17.01 -7.96 1.23
CA ASP A 159 -18.06 -7.44 0.35
C ASP A 159 -17.61 -7.45 -1.11
N LEU A 160 -16.35 -7.11 -1.32
CA LEU A 160 -15.72 -7.10 -2.64
C LEU A 160 -14.35 -7.75 -2.56
N GLU A 161 -14.08 -8.65 -3.50
CA GLU A 161 -12.77 -9.22 -3.75
C GLU A 161 -12.26 -8.75 -5.11
N VAL A 162 -11.11 -8.07 -5.11
CA VAL A 162 -10.46 -7.57 -6.32
C VAL A 162 -9.19 -8.40 -6.55
N PRO A 163 -9.15 -9.28 -7.56
CA PRO A 163 -7.94 -10.01 -7.91
C PRO A 163 -6.86 -9.04 -8.42
N MET A 164 -5.61 -9.30 -8.05
CA MET A 164 -4.43 -8.49 -8.36
C MET A 164 -3.30 -9.40 -8.81
N GLY A 165 -3.24 -9.61 -10.12
CA GLY A 165 -2.34 -10.58 -10.72
C GLY A 165 -2.68 -12.02 -10.33
N THR A 166 -1.72 -12.92 -10.47
CA THR A 166 -1.97 -14.37 -10.38
C THR A 166 -2.22 -14.87 -8.95
N ASN A 167 -1.65 -14.21 -7.93
CA ASN A 167 -1.56 -14.75 -6.56
C ASN A 167 -2.01 -13.77 -5.46
N ARG A 168 -2.54 -12.59 -5.78
CA ARG A 168 -2.98 -11.63 -4.76
C ARG A 168 -4.43 -11.25 -5.00
N THR A 169 -5.18 -11.10 -3.92
CA THR A 169 -6.57 -10.63 -3.95
C THR A 169 -6.73 -9.60 -2.84
N PHE A 170 -7.09 -8.37 -3.20
CA PHE A 170 -7.51 -7.38 -2.22
C PHE A 170 -8.94 -7.66 -1.79
N LYS A 171 -9.18 -7.50 -0.50
CA LYS A 171 -10.47 -7.75 0.13
C LYS A 171 -10.94 -6.45 0.76
N TYR A 172 -12.16 -6.08 0.45
CA TYR A 172 -12.80 -4.85 0.92
C TYR A 172 -14.04 -5.19 1.71
N PHE A 173 -14.31 -4.36 2.72
CA PHE A 173 -15.37 -4.51 3.69
C PHE A 173 -16.12 -3.19 3.82
N THR A 174 -17.43 -3.24 4.00
CA THR A 174 -18.18 -2.05 4.44
C THR A 174 -17.87 -1.74 5.90
N GLU A 175 -17.90 -0.47 6.27
CA GLU A 175 -17.62 -0.05 7.65
C GLU A 175 -18.57 -0.72 8.65
N GLU A 176 -19.85 -0.84 8.28
CA GLU A 176 -20.88 -1.52 9.07
C GLU A 176 -20.52 -2.98 9.36
N LYS A 177 -19.98 -3.71 8.38
CA LYS A 177 -19.53 -5.10 8.58
C LYS A 177 -18.32 -5.20 9.48
N VAL A 178 -17.39 -4.25 9.40
CA VAL A 178 -16.23 -4.21 10.31
C VAL A 178 -16.72 -4.11 11.76
N TYR A 179 -17.63 -3.18 12.06
CA TYR A 179 -18.22 -3.06 13.41
C TYR A 179 -19.03 -4.29 13.81
N LYS A 180 -19.78 -4.89 12.87
CA LYS A 180 -20.53 -6.11 13.13
C LYS A 180 -19.61 -7.26 13.53
N TYR A 181 -18.54 -7.51 12.78
CA TYR A 181 -17.59 -8.56 13.09
C TYR A 181 -16.83 -8.28 14.38
N ALA A 182 -16.46 -7.02 14.65
CA ALA A 182 -15.87 -6.65 15.92
C ALA A 182 -16.79 -7.01 17.09
N LYS A 183 -18.09 -6.67 17.00
CA LYS A 183 -19.06 -7.03 18.04
C LYS A 183 -19.28 -8.55 18.17
N GLU A 184 -19.35 -9.27 17.04
CA GLU A 184 -19.58 -10.72 17.01
C GLU A 184 -18.44 -11.51 17.66
N PHE A 185 -17.20 -11.11 17.39
CA PHE A 185 -16.01 -11.79 17.92
C PHE A 185 -15.48 -11.18 19.23
N GLY A 186 -16.14 -10.15 19.75
CA GLY A 186 -15.74 -9.47 20.98
C GLY A 186 -14.45 -8.66 20.84
N TRP A 187 -14.16 -8.15 19.65
CA TRP A 187 -13.03 -7.27 19.39
C TRP A 187 -13.39 -5.83 19.69
N GLU A 188 -12.44 -5.09 20.22
CA GLU A 188 -12.59 -3.67 20.46
C GLU A 188 -12.04 -2.86 19.29
N ILE A 189 -12.75 -1.78 18.98
CA ILE A 189 -12.32 -0.85 17.93
C ILE A 189 -11.22 0.05 18.48
N ILE A 190 -10.10 0.11 17.78
CA ILE A 190 -9.00 1.01 18.08
C ILE A 190 -9.38 2.42 17.63
N THR A 191 -9.50 3.32 18.59
CA THR A 191 -9.77 4.74 18.40
C THR A 191 -8.60 5.57 18.92
N PRO A 192 -8.44 6.83 18.49
CA PRO A 192 -7.45 7.74 19.10
C PRO A 192 -7.59 7.90 20.63
N ALA A 193 -8.78 7.63 21.18
CA ALA A 193 -9.06 7.71 22.61
C ALA A 193 -8.40 6.55 23.38
N ASN A 194 -8.63 5.30 22.97
CA ASN A 194 -8.18 4.09 23.65
C ASN A 194 -6.85 3.51 23.12
N MET A 195 -6.27 4.07 22.06
CA MET A 195 -5.04 3.55 21.44
C MET A 195 -3.87 3.41 22.41
N LYS A 196 -3.73 4.31 23.39
CA LYS A 196 -2.70 4.21 24.43
C LYS A 196 -2.95 2.99 25.33
N ASP A 197 -4.19 2.79 25.75
CA ASP A 197 -4.55 1.68 26.64
C ASP A 197 -4.36 0.34 25.91
N LYS A 198 -4.79 0.24 24.65
CA LYS A 198 -4.55 -0.94 23.81
C LYS A 198 -3.07 -1.24 23.58
N PHE A 199 -2.24 -0.20 23.45
CA PHE A 199 -0.80 -0.38 23.41
C PHE A 199 -0.27 -0.95 24.72
N MET A 200 -0.71 -0.42 25.87
CA MET A 200 -0.31 -0.92 27.19
C MET A 200 -0.75 -2.37 27.42
N ASP A 201 -2.01 -2.72 27.08
CA ASP A 201 -2.53 -4.08 27.17
C ASP A 201 -1.68 -5.06 26.34
N MET A 202 -1.26 -4.66 25.14
CA MET A 202 -0.40 -5.47 24.28
C MET A 202 0.99 -5.68 24.90
N VAL A 203 1.55 -4.65 25.54
CA VAL A 203 2.83 -4.74 26.24
C VAL A 203 2.72 -5.62 27.48
N GLU A 204 1.63 -5.54 28.23
CA GLU A 204 1.40 -6.32 29.45
C GLU A 204 1.21 -7.82 29.17
N VAL A 205 0.42 -8.17 28.14
CA VAL A 205 0.13 -9.57 27.78
C VAL A 205 1.28 -10.20 26.98
N MET A 206 2.09 -9.37 26.32
CA MET A 206 3.15 -9.71 25.36
C MET A 206 3.59 -11.18 25.33
N ASP A 207 3.05 -11.96 24.38
CA ASP A 207 3.49 -13.35 24.21
C ASP A 207 4.96 -13.42 23.74
N MET A 208 5.74 -14.26 24.43
CA MET A 208 7.19 -14.37 24.32
C MET A 208 7.60 -15.61 23.52
N SER A 209 7.39 -15.57 22.20
CA SER A 209 7.92 -16.58 21.28
C SER A 209 9.43 -16.44 21.01
N TYR A 210 9.92 -15.20 20.96
CA TYR A 210 11.33 -14.80 20.86
C TYR A 210 11.52 -13.56 21.75
N SER A 211 12.75 -13.21 22.13
CA SER A 211 13.02 -12.01 22.93
C SER A 211 12.87 -10.69 22.16
N TYR A 212 12.50 -10.75 20.88
CA TYR A 212 12.57 -9.60 19.98
C TYR A 212 11.66 -8.44 20.40
N LYS A 213 10.41 -8.72 20.85
CA LYS A 213 9.44 -7.67 21.19
C LYS A 213 9.92 -6.77 22.34
N PRO A 214 10.32 -7.30 23.52
CA PRO A 214 10.84 -6.45 24.58
C PRO A 214 12.12 -5.73 24.17
N VAL A 215 13.01 -6.38 23.39
CA VAL A 215 14.22 -5.72 22.86
C VAL A 215 13.86 -4.54 21.96
N LEU A 216 12.85 -4.66 21.09
CA LEU A 216 12.36 -3.54 20.27
C LEU A 216 11.79 -2.42 21.13
N LEU A 217 10.94 -2.74 22.12
CA LEU A 217 10.34 -1.73 22.99
C LEU A 217 11.40 -0.97 23.78
N LYS A 218 12.39 -1.67 24.33
CA LYS A 218 13.52 -1.05 25.02
C LYS A 218 14.33 -0.15 24.08
N ALA A 219 14.69 -0.65 22.89
CA ALA A 219 15.39 0.15 21.89
C ALA A 219 14.66 1.48 21.60
N ILE A 220 13.33 1.40 21.43
CA ILE A 220 12.49 2.57 21.20
C ILE A 220 12.52 3.50 22.42
N PHE A 221 12.10 3.04 23.60
CA PHE A 221 11.90 3.93 24.74
C PHE A 221 13.18 4.47 25.37
N GLU A 222 14.32 3.81 25.17
CA GLU A 222 15.63 4.29 25.64
C GLU A 222 16.24 5.35 24.70
N HIS A 223 15.86 5.37 23.41
CA HIS A 223 16.43 6.26 22.38
C HIS A 223 15.41 7.15 21.67
N ILE A 224 14.18 7.25 22.18
CA ILE A 224 13.12 8.07 21.57
C ILE A 224 13.42 9.56 21.76
N ASP A 225 13.24 10.34 20.69
CA ASP A 225 13.38 11.79 20.72
C ASP A 225 12.13 12.49 21.28
N GLU A 226 12.22 13.82 21.45
CA GLU A 226 11.11 14.66 21.92
C GLU A 226 9.86 14.63 21.03
N LYS A 227 9.98 14.13 19.79
CA LYS A 227 8.91 14.02 18.80
C LYS A 227 8.33 12.61 18.72
N GLY A 228 8.81 11.66 19.53
CA GLY A 228 8.35 10.28 19.52
C GLY A 228 9.00 9.43 18.41
N ARG A 229 10.20 9.79 17.97
CA ARG A 229 10.91 9.18 16.84
C ARG A 229 12.24 8.59 17.25
N ILE A 230 12.67 7.58 16.51
CA ILE A 230 13.95 6.91 16.68
C ILE A 230 14.53 6.56 15.31
N ARG A 231 15.86 6.66 15.12
CA ARG A 231 16.47 6.30 13.85
C ARG A 231 16.48 4.79 13.69
N VAL A 232 16.33 4.33 12.45
CA VAL A 232 16.40 2.90 12.16
C VAL A 232 17.78 2.33 12.52
N GLU A 233 18.85 3.10 12.33
CA GLU A 233 20.21 2.72 12.71
C GLU A 233 20.33 2.46 14.22
N ASP A 234 19.79 3.35 15.07
CA ASP A 234 19.84 3.20 16.52
C ASP A 234 19.14 1.90 16.98
N ILE A 235 18.02 1.54 16.35
CA ILE A 235 17.33 0.26 16.64
C ILE A 235 18.21 -0.94 16.24
N ILE A 236 18.83 -0.88 15.05
CA ILE A 236 19.71 -1.97 14.57
C ILE A 236 20.91 -2.13 15.50
N ASP A 237 21.55 -1.02 15.88
CA ASP A 237 22.68 -1.02 16.80
C ASP A 237 22.31 -1.57 18.16
N TYR A 238 21.14 -1.19 18.69
CA TYR A 238 20.62 -1.73 19.94
C TYR A 238 20.44 -3.25 19.90
N PHE A 239 19.86 -3.78 18.81
CA PHE A 239 19.67 -5.22 18.65
C PHE A 239 21.03 -5.94 18.60
N ILE A 240 21.98 -5.43 17.82
CA ILE A 240 23.31 -6.03 17.71
C ILE A 240 24.01 -6.02 19.07
N ASP A 241 24.05 -4.87 19.74
CA ASP A 241 24.69 -4.73 21.05
C ASP A 241 24.07 -5.66 22.10
N PHE A 242 22.74 -5.74 22.14
CA PHE A 242 22.02 -6.61 23.07
C PHE A 242 22.43 -8.09 22.90
N TYR A 243 22.40 -8.65 21.68
CA TYR A 243 22.70 -10.07 21.48
C TYR A 243 24.20 -10.38 21.55
N GLU A 244 25.06 -9.50 21.06
CA GLU A 244 26.51 -9.69 21.11
C GLU A 244 27.05 -9.53 22.53
N THR A 245 26.54 -8.58 23.33
CA THR A 245 26.89 -8.48 24.75
C THR A 245 26.53 -9.75 25.51
N ARG A 246 25.39 -10.39 25.21
CA ARG A 246 25.03 -11.68 25.81
C ARG A 246 25.97 -12.81 25.36
N ARG A 247 26.34 -12.84 24.07
CA ARG A 247 27.32 -13.79 23.53
C ARG A 247 28.66 -13.68 24.23
N LEU A 248 29.20 -12.46 24.37
CA LEU A 248 30.48 -12.20 25.02
C LEU A 248 30.48 -12.61 26.51
N LYS A 249 29.35 -12.42 27.20
CA LYS A 249 29.17 -12.82 28.60
C LYS A 249 28.88 -14.32 28.79
N GLY A 250 28.82 -15.11 27.71
CA GLY A 250 28.45 -16.53 27.78
C GLY A 250 27.01 -16.77 28.24
N LEU A 251 26.13 -15.77 28.13
CA LEU A 251 24.72 -15.87 28.51
C LEU A 251 23.89 -16.48 27.36
N PRO A 252 22.71 -17.05 27.66
CA PRO A 252 21.78 -17.48 26.62
C PRO A 252 21.43 -16.33 25.68
N ILE A 253 21.66 -16.52 24.38
CA ILE A 253 21.48 -15.48 23.34
C ILE A 253 20.04 -15.51 22.82
N GLU A 254 19.67 -16.59 22.13
CA GLU A 254 18.33 -16.83 21.56
C GLU A 254 18.20 -18.30 21.12
N LYS A 255 17.00 -18.73 20.71
CA LYS A 255 16.72 -20.05 20.12
C LYS A 255 17.60 -20.34 18.89
N LYS A 256 17.92 -21.62 18.67
CA LYS A 256 18.79 -22.09 17.57
C LYS A 256 18.41 -21.60 16.16
N ASN A 257 17.13 -21.38 15.91
CA ASN A 257 16.64 -20.92 14.60
C ASN A 257 16.85 -19.42 14.35
N SER A 258 17.17 -18.66 15.41
CA SER A 258 17.44 -17.23 15.31
C SER A 258 18.75 -16.93 14.58
N ILE A 259 18.75 -15.84 13.81
CA ILE A 259 19.97 -15.29 13.21
C ILE A 259 20.99 -14.92 14.29
N TYR A 260 20.53 -14.41 15.44
CA TYR A 260 21.37 -13.96 16.54
C TYR A 260 22.08 -15.13 17.24
N TYR A 261 21.48 -16.32 17.27
CA TYR A 261 22.16 -17.52 17.76
C TYR A 261 23.28 -17.94 16.80
N LYS A 262 23.00 -17.97 15.49
CA LYS A 262 23.93 -18.41 14.44
C LYS A 262 25.18 -17.53 14.31
N GLY A 263 25.07 -16.23 14.60
CA GLY A 263 26.22 -15.30 14.64
C GLY A 263 26.76 -14.84 13.29
N ASN A 264 26.37 -15.44 12.16
CA ASN A 264 26.83 -15.05 10.82
C ASN A 264 25.81 -14.15 10.10
N TYR A 265 25.45 -13.02 10.70
CA TYR A 265 24.49 -12.06 10.15
C TYR A 265 25.15 -10.71 9.90
N ASN A 266 24.65 -9.96 8.92
CA ASN A 266 25.05 -8.57 8.70
C ASN A 266 23.95 -7.58 9.16
N ARG A 267 24.23 -6.28 9.11
CA ARG A 267 23.26 -5.23 9.51
C ARG A 267 21.94 -5.33 8.72
N LYS A 268 21.98 -5.67 7.43
CA LYS A 268 20.77 -5.82 6.60
C LYS A 268 19.93 -7.02 7.02
N ASP A 269 20.55 -8.10 7.49
CA ASP A 269 19.83 -9.25 8.02
C ASP A 269 19.10 -8.91 9.32
N VAL A 270 19.75 -8.12 10.20
CA VAL A 270 19.15 -7.61 11.44
C VAL A 270 17.98 -6.69 11.12
N GLU A 271 18.17 -5.73 10.22
CA GLU A 271 17.12 -4.84 9.74
C GLU A 271 15.91 -5.64 9.23
N ARG A 272 16.15 -6.56 8.28
CA ARG A 272 15.10 -7.40 7.72
C ARG A 272 14.38 -8.22 8.79
N ASN A 273 15.12 -8.72 9.79
CA ASN A 273 14.53 -9.45 10.90
C ASN A 273 13.62 -8.56 11.74
N ILE A 274 14.10 -7.40 12.22
CA ILE A 274 13.35 -6.46 13.05
C ILE A 274 12.04 -6.06 12.36
N PHE A 275 12.13 -5.63 11.09
CA PHE A 275 10.97 -5.13 10.36
C PHE A 275 9.96 -6.21 9.97
N ALA A 276 10.40 -7.46 9.79
CA ALA A 276 9.50 -8.60 9.61
C ALA A 276 8.86 -9.05 10.94
N ASN A 277 9.65 -9.14 12.00
CA ASN A 277 9.21 -9.53 13.34
C ASN A 277 10.27 -9.05 14.37
N PRO A 278 9.95 -8.08 15.24
CA PRO A 278 8.63 -7.87 15.82
C PRO A 278 7.89 -6.62 15.35
N PHE A 279 8.55 -5.73 14.61
CA PHE A 279 8.01 -4.42 14.23
C PHE A 279 6.65 -4.52 13.53
N LYS A 280 6.51 -5.48 12.60
CA LYS A 280 5.30 -5.64 11.81
C LYS A 280 4.04 -5.77 12.66
N ARG A 281 4.14 -6.40 13.85
CA ARG A 281 3.02 -6.57 14.77
C ARG A 281 2.52 -5.24 15.33
N PHE A 282 3.43 -4.34 15.67
CA PHE A 282 3.09 -3.01 16.16
C PHE A 282 2.64 -2.09 15.01
N GLU A 283 3.17 -2.28 13.81
CA GLU A 283 2.77 -1.55 12.60
C GLU A 283 1.35 -1.89 12.16
N ASP A 284 0.99 -3.17 12.18
CA ASP A 284 -0.33 -3.64 11.76
C ASP A 284 -1.45 -3.09 12.66
N MET A 285 -1.17 -2.87 13.95
CA MET A 285 -2.09 -2.22 14.90
C MET A 285 -1.97 -0.69 14.93
N ASN A 286 -1.22 -0.09 14.00
CA ASN A 286 -1.04 1.36 13.89
C ASN A 286 -0.39 2.03 15.12
N PHE A 287 0.29 1.25 15.97
CA PHE A 287 0.98 1.78 17.15
C PHE A 287 2.29 2.46 16.77
N ILE A 288 3.00 1.92 15.78
CA ILE A 288 4.30 2.40 15.33
C ILE A 288 4.31 2.46 13.80
N LYS A 289 5.01 3.43 13.20
CA LYS A 289 5.16 3.56 11.74
C LYS A 289 6.61 3.77 11.35
N ARG A 290 7.00 3.26 10.17
CA ARG A 290 8.32 3.52 9.57
C ARG A 290 8.18 4.56 8.46
N CYS A 291 8.95 5.64 8.53
CA CYS A 291 9.18 6.53 7.41
C CYS A 291 10.37 6.02 6.60
N LYS A 292 10.16 5.68 5.33
CA LYS A 292 11.22 5.14 4.46
C LYS A 292 12.14 6.23 3.89
N ASP A 293 11.63 7.44 3.70
CA ASP A 293 12.38 8.52 3.05
C ASP A 293 13.47 9.11 3.95
N ILE A 294 13.24 9.10 5.28
CA ILE A 294 14.13 9.70 6.28
C ILE A 294 14.64 8.63 7.27
N GLU A 295 14.30 7.35 7.04
CA GLU A 295 14.71 6.19 7.84
C GLU A 295 14.57 6.34 9.36
N TYR A 296 13.38 6.77 9.80
CA TYR A 296 13.00 6.77 11.21
C TYR A 296 11.76 5.91 11.46
N VAL A 297 11.65 5.45 12.70
CA VAL A 297 10.46 4.84 13.28
C VAL A 297 9.79 5.87 14.19
N GLU A 298 8.48 6.02 14.10
CA GLU A 298 7.67 6.98 14.86
C GLU A 298 6.57 6.26 15.62
N LEU A 299 6.49 6.49 16.93
CA LEU A 299 5.38 6.04 17.76
C LEU A 299 4.15 6.89 17.43
N SER A 300 2.96 6.28 17.42
CA SER A 300 1.71 7.01 17.17
C SER A 300 1.58 8.19 18.13
N LYS A 301 1.26 9.37 17.59
CA LYS A 301 1.07 10.59 18.38
C LYS A 301 -0.02 10.45 19.44
N HIS A 302 -1.01 9.58 19.21
CA HIS A 302 -2.08 9.29 20.17
C HIS A 302 -1.61 8.46 21.35
N ILE A 303 -0.51 7.71 21.20
CA ILE A 303 0.14 6.97 22.27
C ILE A 303 1.16 7.88 22.96
N PHE A 304 2.13 8.41 22.20
CA PHE A 304 3.27 9.16 22.73
C PHE A 304 2.85 10.36 23.59
N LYS A 305 1.85 11.15 23.15
CA LYS A 305 1.39 12.32 23.91
C LYS A 305 0.67 11.97 25.21
N LYS A 306 0.13 10.76 25.33
CA LYS A 306 -0.62 10.31 26.51
C LYS A 306 0.22 9.47 27.45
N LEU A 307 1.38 8.98 27.03
CA LEU A 307 2.31 8.24 27.87
C LEU A 307 2.96 9.16 28.89
N THR A 308 2.92 8.74 30.15
CA THR A 308 3.62 9.38 31.26
C THR A 308 5.01 8.78 31.43
N LYS A 309 5.92 9.53 32.06
CA LYS A 309 7.27 9.02 32.39
C LYS A 309 7.21 7.72 33.22
N ARG A 310 6.26 7.63 34.16
CA ARG A 310 6.04 6.43 34.98
C ARG A 310 5.60 5.22 34.15
N GLU A 311 4.74 5.41 33.16
CA GLU A 311 4.33 4.32 32.24
C GLU A 311 5.51 3.88 31.37
N ILE A 312 6.36 4.81 30.90
CA ILE A 312 7.57 4.47 30.14
C ILE A 312 8.55 3.65 31.00
N GLU A 313 8.82 4.10 32.22
CA GLU A 313 9.64 3.36 33.19
C GLU A 313 9.07 1.98 33.48
N TRP A 314 7.73 1.87 33.62
CA TRP A 314 7.04 0.60 33.79
C TRP A 314 7.19 -0.31 32.56
N ILE A 315 7.08 0.21 31.33
CA ILE A 315 7.27 -0.57 30.10
C ILE A 315 8.68 -1.16 30.06
N ILE A 316 9.71 -0.35 30.34
CA ILE A 316 11.10 -0.80 30.36
C ILE A 316 11.30 -1.89 31.41
N PHE A 317 10.81 -1.65 32.64
CA PHE A 317 10.86 -2.62 33.73
C PHE A 317 10.14 -3.93 33.38
N HIS A 318 8.95 -3.85 32.79
CA HIS A 318 8.19 -5.01 32.35
C HIS A 318 8.97 -5.79 31.28
N CYS A 319 9.57 -5.11 30.30
CA CYS A 319 10.41 -5.74 29.28
C CYS A 319 11.60 -6.48 29.89
N ASP A 320 12.28 -5.90 30.88
CA ASP A 320 13.38 -6.56 31.59
C ASP A 320 12.93 -7.83 32.31
N LYS A 321 11.81 -7.75 33.03
CA LYS A 321 11.20 -8.91 33.70
C LYS A 321 10.82 -10.00 32.70
N SER A 322 10.15 -9.65 31.59
CA SER A 322 9.78 -10.61 30.54
C SER A 322 11.01 -11.28 29.91
N LEU A 323 12.11 -10.54 29.74
CA LEU A 323 13.37 -11.08 29.25
C LEU A 323 14.01 -12.06 30.25
N GLU A 324 14.02 -11.70 31.53
CA GLU A 324 14.52 -12.59 32.59
C GLU A 324 13.73 -13.90 32.63
N GLU A 325 12.40 -13.84 32.65
CA GLU A 325 11.52 -15.00 32.60
C GLU A 325 11.73 -15.83 31.32
N TYR A 326 11.90 -15.18 30.18
CA TYR A 326 12.16 -15.84 28.90
C TYR A 326 13.45 -16.66 28.91
N TYR A 327 14.56 -16.07 29.40
CA TYR A 327 15.86 -16.74 29.44
C TYR A 327 15.96 -17.78 30.56
N ASN A 328 15.10 -17.71 31.58
CA ASN A 328 14.98 -18.73 32.62
C ASN A 328 14.27 -20.01 32.16
N ARG A 329 13.69 -20.04 30.95
CA ARG A 329 13.00 -21.20 30.39
C ARG A 329 13.93 -22.40 30.20
N PRO A 330 13.43 -23.65 30.35
CA PRO A 330 14.25 -24.86 30.24
C PRO A 330 15.03 -25.00 28.92
N ILE A 331 14.53 -24.44 27.82
CA ILE A 331 15.20 -24.49 26.51
C ILE A 331 16.58 -23.82 26.50
N PHE A 332 16.83 -22.90 27.43
CA PHE A 332 18.09 -22.18 27.59
C PHE A 332 18.98 -22.75 28.69
N ARG A 333 18.45 -23.66 29.51
CA ARG A 333 19.22 -24.40 30.53
C ARG A 333 19.89 -25.59 29.84
N LYS A 334 21.03 -25.34 29.19
CA LYS A 334 21.92 -26.38 28.67
C LYS A 334 23.35 -26.11 29.06
#